data_AF-D8Q5J2-F1
#
_entry.id   AF-D8Q5J2-F1
#
_cell.length_a   1.000
_cell.length_b   1.000
_cell.length_c   1.000
_cell.angle_alpha   90.00
_cell.angle_beta   90.00
_cell.angle_gamma   90.00
#
_symmetry.space_group_name_H-M   'P 1'
#
loop_
_entity.id
_entity.type
_entity.pdbx_description
1 polymer ?
#
loop_
_entity_poly.entity_id
_entity_poly.type
_entity_poly.pdbx_seq_one_letter_code
_entity_poly.pdbx_strand_id
1 'polypeptide(L)'
;MQLTLLATALSIASAALAVPSPRGTCDNGSACYSATHGFEYNDKEQYQRNLMDACTADESVTECGDLWGSAACVAAAISFSKIWPGTVQGLAACKNNEIACQADQLDLDESIFSDIVGGDGSGAMTQQNYIDFIYGTLSAIGSTDYPSSPDNLVANGWQPLVDWTATGDSIPYSNFNDFLHYA
;
A
#
# COMPACT_ATOMS: atom_id res chain seq x y z
N MET A 1 -14.47 60.11 37.26
CA MET A 1 -14.71 59.32 36.04
C MET A 1 -13.36 59.02 35.40
N GLN A 2 -12.81 57.83 35.64
CA GLN A 2 -11.59 57.36 34.98
C GLN A 2 -12.02 56.33 33.92
N LEU A 3 -11.76 56.65 32.64
CA LEU A 3 -11.96 55.73 31.52
C LEU A 3 -10.72 54.85 31.40
N THR A 4 -10.89 53.54 31.58
CA THR A 4 -9.86 52.53 31.32
C THR A 4 -10.10 51.95 29.93
N LEU A 5 -9.22 52.27 28.98
CA LEU A 5 -9.18 51.68 27.64
C LEU A 5 -8.48 50.32 27.69
N LEU A 6 -9.21 49.24 27.42
CA LEU A 6 -8.67 47.90 27.18
C LEU A 6 -8.41 47.74 25.68
N ALA A 7 -7.15 47.67 25.28
CA ALA A 7 -6.74 47.31 23.92
C ALA A 7 -6.57 45.79 23.82
N THR A 8 -7.44 45.14 23.05
CA THR A 8 -7.32 43.72 22.68
C THR A 8 -6.33 43.56 21.54
N ALA A 9 -5.19 42.93 21.81
CA ALA A 9 -4.21 42.57 20.79
C ALA A 9 -4.65 41.27 20.08
N LEU A 10 -4.96 41.37 18.79
CA LEU A 10 -5.23 40.22 17.92
C LEU A 10 -3.89 39.59 17.53
N SER A 11 -3.60 38.38 18.02
CA SER A 11 -2.41 37.62 17.60
C SER A 11 -2.75 36.82 16.35
N ILE A 12 -2.11 37.16 15.23
CA ILE A 12 -2.19 36.40 13.98
C ILE A 12 -1.21 35.25 14.11
N ALA A 13 -1.70 34.01 14.26
CA ALA A 13 -0.87 32.83 14.22
C ALA A 13 -0.47 32.55 12.77
N SER A 14 0.81 32.70 12.45
CA SER A 14 1.38 32.24 11.18
C SER A 14 1.49 30.72 11.22
N ALA A 15 0.64 30.02 10.47
CA ALA A 15 0.85 28.61 10.17
C ALA A 15 2.06 28.51 9.22
N ALA A 16 3.21 28.09 9.76
CA ALA A 16 4.32 27.67 8.92
C ALA A 16 3.89 26.38 8.23
N LEU A 17 3.66 26.44 6.92
CA LEU A 17 3.57 25.24 6.09
C LEU A 17 4.95 24.57 6.18
N ALA A 18 5.02 23.43 6.84
CA ALA A 18 6.20 22.58 6.78
C ALA A 18 6.42 22.21 5.31
N VAL A 19 7.51 22.71 4.74
CA VAL A 19 7.98 22.24 3.44
C VAL A 19 8.27 20.75 3.62
N PRO A 20 7.70 19.86 2.80
CA PRO A 20 8.02 18.44 2.86
C PRO A 20 9.54 18.29 2.78
N SER A 21 10.13 17.50 3.70
CA SER A 21 11.52 17.10 3.56
C SER A 21 11.74 16.55 2.15
N PRO A 22 12.91 16.78 1.52
CA PRO A 22 13.22 16.09 0.28
C PRO A 22 13.06 14.59 0.55
N ARG A 23 12.09 13.97 -0.13
CA ARG A 23 11.97 12.51 -0.17
C ARG A 23 13.35 11.95 -0.51
N GLY A 24 13.75 10.85 0.13
CA GLY A 24 15.01 10.20 -0.22
C GLY A 24 15.04 9.99 -1.73
N THR A 25 16.17 10.22 -2.39
CA THR A 25 16.28 9.89 -3.81
C THR A 25 16.60 8.40 -3.92
N CYS A 26 15.56 7.57 -4.03
CA CYS A 26 15.74 6.20 -4.52
C CYS A 26 16.03 6.26 -6.02
N ASP A 27 16.88 5.35 -6.47
CA ASP A 27 17.15 5.16 -7.88
C ASP A 27 15.99 4.35 -8.49
N ASN A 28 14.94 5.06 -8.91
CA ASN A 28 13.76 4.49 -9.55
C ASN A 28 14.09 3.73 -10.85
N GLY A 29 15.16 4.10 -11.55
CA GLY A 29 15.64 3.37 -12.72
C GLY A 29 16.17 1.98 -12.33
N SER A 30 17.01 1.93 -11.29
CA SER A 30 17.52 0.65 -10.75
C SER A 30 16.43 -0.19 -10.09
N ALA A 31 15.46 0.44 -9.40
CA ALA A 31 14.31 -0.24 -8.83
C ALA A 31 13.43 -0.88 -9.91
N CYS A 32 13.10 -0.13 -10.97
CA CYS A 32 12.39 -0.64 -12.14
C CYS A 32 13.12 -1.80 -12.81
N TYR A 33 14.42 -1.67 -13.05
CA TYR A 33 15.23 -2.72 -13.65
C TYR A 33 15.18 -4.00 -12.80
N SER A 34 15.43 -3.87 -11.49
CA SER A 34 15.45 -5.01 -10.56
C SER A 34 14.09 -5.68 -10.46
N ALA A 35 13.01 -4.91 -10.36
CA ALA A 35 11.66 -5.43 -10.25
C ALA A 35 11.20 -6.12 -11.55
N THR A 36 11.55 -5.58 -12.72
CA THR A 36 11.23 -6.21 -14.02
C THR A 36 11.93 -7.56 -14.19
N HIS A 37 13.16 -7.70 -13.68
CA HIS A 37 13.92 -8.95 -13.78
C HIS A 37 13.62 -9.93 -12.62
N GLY A 38 13.18 -9.44 -11.46
CA GLY A 38 12.74 -10.27 -10.34
C GLY A 38 11.29 -10.75 -10.47
N PHE A 39 10.43 -9.99 -11.15
CA PHE A 39 9.07 -10.36 -11.49
C PHE A 39 9.04 -11.21 -12.75
N GLU A 40 9.58 -12.43 -12.66
CA GLU A 40 9.49 -13.38 -13.77
C GLU A 40 8.04 -13.85 -13.94
N TYR A 41 7.46 -13.60 -15.12
CA TYR A 41 6.07 -13.91 -15.43
C TYR A 41 5.75 -15.41 -15.27
N ASN A 42 6.69 -16.31 -15.56
CA ASN A 42 6.48 -17.75 -15.46
C ASN A 42 6.35 -18.26 -14.01
N ASP A 43 6.86 -17.50 -13.05
CA ASP A 43 6.86 -17.85 -11.63
C ASP A 43 5.64 -17.31 -10.88
N LYS A 44 4.76 -16.60 -11.57
CA LYS A 44 3.57 -15.95 -10.99
C LYS A 44 2.30 -16.61 -11.51
N GLU A 45 1.28 -16.67 -10.68
CA GLU A 45 -0.05 -17.02 -11.14
C GLU A 45 -0.69 -15.84 -11.89
N GLN A 46 -1.66 -16.13 -12.77
CA GLN A 46 -2.27 -15.08 -13.60
C GLN A 46 -2.96 -14.00 -12.77
N TYR A 47 -3.58 -14.36 -11.65
CA TYR A 47 -4.22 -13.39 -10.76
C TYR A 47 -3.24 -12.33 -10.23
N GLN A 48 -1.99 -12.72 -9.94
CA GLN A 48 -0.96 -11.81 -9.44
C GLN A 48 -0.55 -10.79 -10.50
N ARG A 49 -0.50 -11.23 -11.76
CA ARG A 49 -0.27 -10.35 -12.91
C ARG A 49 -1.43 -9.38 -13.09
N ASN A 50 -2.66 -9.87 -13.01
CA ASN A 50 -3.85 -9.03 -13.15
C ASN A 50 -3.89 -7.93 -12.06
N LEU A 51 -3.52 -8.27 -10.81
CA LEU A 51 -3.39 -7.29 -9.72
C LEU A 51 -2.29 -6.26 -10.00
N MET A 52 -1.11 -6.71 -10.45
CA MET A 52 0.02 -5.82 -10.76
C MET A 52 -0.26 -4.91 -11.98
N ASP A 53 -0.88 -5.45 -13.02
CA ASP A 53 -1.28 -4.70 -14.22
C ASP A 53 -2.32 -3.64 -13.84
N ALA A 54 -3.31 -4.00 -13.00
CA ALA A 54 -4.29 -3.03 -12.49
C ALA A 54 -3.63 -1.95 -11.62
N CYS A 55 -2.72 -2.33 -10.71
CA CYS A 55 -1.95 -1.39 -9.88
C CYS A 55 -1.17 -0.39 -10.73
N THR A 56 -0.39 -0.87 -11.69
CA THR A 56 0.49 -0.01 -12.50
C THR A 56 -0.24 0.75 -13.62
N ALA A 57 -1.53 0.49 -13.81
CA ALA A 57 -2.42 1.25 -14.68
C ALA A 57 -3.33 2.23 -13.92
N ASP A 58 -3.30 2.22 -12.58
CA ASP A 58 -4.11 3.11 -11.73
C ASP A 58 -3.58 4.55 -11.80
N GLU A 59 -4.47 5.51 -12.05
CA GLU A 59 -4.11 6.94 -12.17
C GLU A 59 -3.55 7.50 -10.85
N SER A 60 -4.01 6.99 -9.69
CA SER A 60 -3.44 7.35 -8.38
C SER A 60 -1.95 7.01 -8.29
N VAL A 61 -1.51 5.96 -8.99
CA VAL A 61 -0.11 5.53 -9.05
C VAL A 61 0.63 6.28 -10.14
N THR A 62 0.10 6.31 -11.36
CA THR A 62 0.81 6.85 -12.51
C THR A 62 0.91 8.37 -12.50
N GLU A 63 -0.06 9.07 -11.90
CA GLU A 63 -0.08 10.53 -11.84
C GLU A 63 0.29 11.07 -10.45
N CYS A 64 -0.27 10.49 -9.39
CA CYS A 64 -0.06 10.98 -8.02
C CYS A 64 1.10 10.29 -7.30
N GLY A 65 1.51 9.10 -7.77
CA GLY A 65 2.56 8.30 -7.14
C GLY A 65 2.16 7.69 -5.80
N ASP A 66 0.86 7.55 -5.54
CA ASP A 66 0.28 6.98 -4.33
C ASP A 66 -0.01 5.49 -4.53
N LEU A 67 0.88 4.63 -4.03
CA LEU A 67 0.71 3.17 -4.13
C LEU A 67 -0.37 2.66 -3.19
N TRP A 68 -0.41 3.16 -1.96
CA TRP A 68 -1.23 2.59 -0.89
C TRP A 68 -2.64 3.19 -0.85
N GLY A 69 -2.92 4.17 -1.72
CA GLY A 69 -4.28 4.58 -2.11
C GLY A 69 -4.94 3.69 -3.18
N SER A 70 -4.23 2.69 -3.73
CA SER A 70 -4.80 1.73 -4.70
C SER A 70 -4.98 0.34 -4.11
N ALA A 71 -6.23 -0.13 -4.03
CA ALA A 71 -6.53 -1.48 -3.56
C ALA A 71 -5.84 -2.56 -4.40
N ALA A 72 -5.65 -2.34 -5.71
CA ALA A 72 -4.94 -3.25 -6.58
C ALA A 72 -3.45 -3.36 -6.22
N CYS A 73 -2.80 -2.24 -5.89
CA CYS A 73 -1.40 -2.24 -5.45
C CYS A 73 -1.22 -2.90 -4.09
N VAL A 74 -2.10 -2.61 -3.12
CA VAL A 74 -2.09 -3.26 -1.81
C VAL A 74 -2.30 -4.77 -1.96
N ALA A 75 -3.28 -5.20 -2.77
CA ALA A 75 -3.52 -6.62 -3.07
C ALA A 75 -2.32 -7.27 -3.76
N ALA A 76 -1.70 -6.60 -4.74
CA ALA A 76 -0.51 -7.10 -5.42
C ALA A 76 0.66 -7.31 -4.44
N ALA A 77 0.93 -6.32 -3.59
CA ALA A 77 2.02 -6.36 -2.61
C ALA A 77 1.91 -7.57 -1.66
N ILE A 78 0.69 -7.93 -1.24
CA ILE A 78 0.48 -8.99 -0.25
C ILE A 78 0.11 -10.35 -0.88
N SER A 79 -0.01 -10.41 -2.20
CA SER A 79 -0.48 -11.61 -2.90
C SER A 79 0.51 -12.78 -2.87
N PHE A 80 1.81 -12.49 -2.70
CA PHE A 80 2.89 -13.48 -2.70
C PHE A 80 4.19 -12.89 -2.16
N SER A 81 4.93 -13.68 -1.39
CA SER A 81 6.19 -13.26 -0.75
C SER A 81 7.32 -12.87 -1.69
N LYS A 82 7.26 -13.27 -2.95
CA LYS A 82 8.23 -12.83 -3.98
C LYS A 82 7.76 -11.62 -4.78
N ILE A 83 6.61 -11.03 -4.44
CA ILE A 83 6.18 -9.75 -4.99
C ILE A 83 6.50 -8.71 -3.93
N TRP A 84 5.75 -8.65 -2.84
CA TRP A 84 5.99 -7.70 -1.75
C TRP A 84 6.00 -6.22 -2.21
N PRO A 85 5.95 -5.26 -1.27
CA PRO A 85 5.83 -3.84 -1.61
C PRO A 85 7.00 -3.33 -2.46
N GLY A 86 8.24 -3.80 -2.22
CA GLY A 86 9.40 -3.40 -3.02
C GLY A 86 9.30 -3.72 -4.52
N THR A 87 8.71 -4.87 -4.89
CA THR A 87 8.51 -5.18 -6.32
C THR A 87 7.38 -4.33 -6.91
N VAL A 88 6.31 -4.08 -6.15
CA VAL A 88 5.23 -3.18 -6.58
C VAL A 88 5.77 -1.78 -6.84
N GLN A 89 6.53 -1.22 -5.91
CA GLN A 89 7.15 0.11 -6.06
C GLN A 89 8.09 0.15 -7.27
N GLY A 90 8.94 -0.86 -7.45
CA GLY A 90 9.85 -0.90 -8.58
C GLY A 90 9.12 -0.99 -9.93
N LEU A 91 8.09 -1.82 -10.05
CA LEU A 91 7.29 -1.91 -11.28
C LEU A 91 6.49 -0.62 -11.54
N ALA A 92 5.97 0.03 -10.50
CA ALA A 92 5.33 1.33 -10.62
C ALA A 92 6.32 2.43 -11.04
N ALA A 93 7.56 2.38 -10.57
CA ALA A 93 8.62 3.29 -10.98
C ALA A 93 8.95 3.20 -12.49
N CYS A 94 8.68 2.06 -13.13
CA CYS A 94 8.77 1.93 -14.59
C CYS A 94 7.73 2.77 -15.34
N LYS A 95 6.60 3.09 -14.70
CA LYS A 95 5.51 3.90 -15.27
C LYS A 95 5.60 5.36 -14.85
N ASN A 96 6.01 5.60 -13.61
CA ASN A 96 6.18 6.90 -13.02
C ASN A 96 7.55 7.01 -12.33
N ASN A 97 8.53 7.60 -13.01
CA ASN A 97 9.89 7.73 -12.47
C ASN A 97 9.99 8.76 -11.31
N GLU A 98 8.92 9.51 -11.02
CA GLU A 98 8.83 10.46 -9.90
C GLU A 98 8.16 9.84 -8.66
N ILE A 99 7.78 8.55 -8.72
CA ILE A 99 7.18 7.86 -7.59
C ILE A 99 8.09 7.91 -6.37
N ALA A 100 7.51 8.13 -5.18
CA ALA A 100 8.28 8.14 -3.94
C ALA A 100 8.91 6.78 -3.67
N CYS A 101 9.99 6.78 -2.90
CA CYS A 101 10.56 5.55 -2.36
C CYS A 101 9.53 4.85 -1.48
N GLN A 102 9.63 3.53 -1.37
CA GLN A 102 8.67 2.73 -0.59
C GLN A 102 8.50 3.27 0.85
N ALA A 103 9.59 3.61 1.52
CA ALA A 103 9.58 4.17 2.87
C ALA A 103 9.02 5.61 2.95
N ASP A 104 8.93 6.31 1.82
CA ASP A 104 8.43 7.69 1.69
C ASP A 104 7.04 7.75 1.02
N GLN A 105 6.40 6.60 0.81
CA GLN A 105 5.02 6.52 0.33
C GLN A 105 4.05 7.16 1.33
N LEU A 106 2.86 7.51 0.86
CA LEU A 106 1.79 7.90 1.78
C LEU A 106 1.33 6.69 2.57
N ASP A 107 0.88 6.92 3.80
CA ASP A 107 0.27 5.86 4.61
C ASP A 107 -0.92 5.23 3.87
N LEU A 108 -1.14 3.93 4.10
CA LEU A 108 -2.28 3.17 3.58
C LEU A 108 -3.59 3.93 3.82
N ASP A 109 -4.39 4.09 2.77
CA ASP A 109 -5.70 4.72 2.91
C ASP A 109 -6.56 3.93 3.93
N GLU A 110 -6.98 4.63 4.97
CA GLU A 110 -7.79 4.07 6.07
C GLU A 110 -9.10 3.45 5.55
N SER A 111 -9.65 3.95 4.44
CA SER A 111 -10.83 3.35 3.80
C SER A 111 -10.52 1.98 3.20
N ILE A 112 -9.36 1.80 2.57
CA ILE A 112 -8.91 0.51 2.05
C ILE A 112 -8.71 -0.47 3.22
N PHE A 113 -8.04 -0.04 4.29
CA PHE A 113 -7.87 -0.91 5.45
C PHE A 113 -9.20 -1.27 6.11
N SER A 114 -10.11 -0.30 6.25
CA SER A 114 -11.46 -0.53 6.75
C SER A 114 -12.23 -1.55 5.89
N ASP A 115 -12.08 -1.49 4.56
CA ASP A 115 -12.69 -2.42 3.63
C ASP A 115 -12.09 -3.84 3.76
N ILE A 116 -10.78 -3.93 4.02
CA ILE A 116 -10.09 -5.21 4.29
C ILE A 116 -10.66 -5.87 5.54
N VAL A 117 -10.61 -5.19 6.69
CA VAL A 117 -11.03 -5.79 7.98
C VAL A 117 -12.52 -6.11 8.01
N GLY A 118 -13.31 -5.39 7.20
CA GLY A 118 -14.76 -5.50 7.22
C GLY A 118 -15.32 -5.06 8.58
N GLY A 119 -16.63 -4.84 8.65
CA GLY A 119 -17.31 -4.41 9.88
C GLY A 119 -17.35 -5.44 11.00
N ASP A 120 -16.42 -6.40 11.05
CA ASP A 120 -16.38 -7.51 12.00
C ASP A 120 -16.02 -7.06 13.44
N GLY A 121 -15.59 -5.81 13.60
CA GLY A 121 -15.29 -5.17 14.86
C GLY A 121 -13.94 -5.58 15.47
N SER A 122 -13.13 -6.35 14.76
CA SER A 122 -11.79 -6.78 15.21
C SER A 122 -10.77 -5.64 15.15
N GLY A 123 -10.93 -4.71 14.21
CA GLY A 123 -9.98 -3.61 13.96
C GLY A 123 -8.63 -4.09 13.42
N ALA A 124 -8.50 -5.37 13.05
CA ALA A 124 -7.27 -5.97 12.57
C ALA A 124 -7.59 -6.99 11.47
N MET A 125 -6.76 -7.03 10.42
CA MET A 125 -6.95 -7.95 9.32
C MET A 125 -6.73 -9.38 9.80
N THR A 126 -7.73 -10.25 9.62
CA THR A 126 -7.61 -11.70 9.82
C THR A 126 -7.23 -12.42 8.51
N GLN A 127 -6.92 -13.71 8.58
CA GLN A 127 -6.69 -14.52 7.38
C GLN A 127 -7.89 -14.49 6.41
N GLN A 128 -9.12 -14.52 6.93
CA GLN A 128 -10.30 -14.50 6.07
C GLN A 128 -10.47 -13.14 5.39
N ASN A 129 -10.25 -12.05 6.12
CA ASN A 129 -10.22 -10.70 5.56
C ASN A 129 -9.21 -10.58 4.42
N TYR A 130 -8.01 -11.12 4.62
CA TYR A 130 -6.96 -11.14 3.61
C TYR A 130 -7.39 -11.89 2.33
N ILE A 131 -7.99 -13.09 2.48
CA ILE A 131 -8.49 -13.87 1.33
C ILE A 131 -9.60 -13.09 0.63
N ASP A 132 -10.59 -12.60 1.38
CA ASP A 132 -11.74 -11.89 0.84
C ASP A 132 -11.31 -10.61 0.13
N PHE A 133 -10.31 -9.90 0.65
CA PHE A 133 -9.72 -8.73 0.01
C PHE A 133 -9.10 -9.10 -1.35
N ILE A 134 -8.23 -10.11 -1.42
CA ILE A 134 -7.61 -10.52 -2.70
C ILE A 134 -8.67 -10.89 -3.75
N TYR A 135 -9.65 -11.73 -3.38
CA TYR A 135 -10.71 -12.15 -4.29
C TYR A 135 -11.65 -10.99 -4.66
N GLY A 136 -11.95 -10.11 -3.71
CA GLY A 136 -12.75 -8.91 -3.90
C GLY A 136 -12.09 -7.94 -4.87
N THR A 137 -10.80 -7.66 -4.68
CA THR A 137 -10.02 -6.79 -5.58
C THR A 137 -9.95 -7.38 -6.98
N LEU A 138 -9.69 -8.69 -7.13
CA LEU A 138 -9.71 -9.37 -8.44
C LEU A 138 -11.07 -9.22 -9.14
N SER A 139 -12.16 -9.38 -8.40
CA SER A 139 -13.52 -9.18 -8.92
C SER A 139 -13.75 -7.73 -9.34
N ALA A 140 -13.30 -6.76 -8.54
CA ALA A 140 -13.45 -5.34 -8.80
C ALA A 140 -12.69 -4.88 -10.06
N ILE A 141 -11.52 -5.45 -10.34
CA ILE A 141 -10.76 -5.19 -11.57
C ILE A 141 -11.27 -5.99 -12.78
N GLY A 142 -12.34 -6.78 -12.62
CA GLY A 142 -12.93 -7.58 -13.69
C GLY A 142 -12.13 -8.83 -14.06
N SER A 143 -11.22 -9.30 -13.20
CA SER A 143 -10.46 -10.53 -13.41
C SER A 143 -11.36 -11.76 -13.27
N THR A 144 -11.16 -12.75 -14.15
CA THR A 144 -11.69 -14.11 -13.97
C THR A 144 -10.63 -15.11 -13.52
N ASP A 145 -9.38 -14.68 -13.41
CA ASP A 145 -8.29 -15.48 -12.89
C ASP A 145 -8.19 -15.25 -11.39
N TYR A 146 -8.40 -16.32 -10.63
CA TYR A 146 -8.32 -16.36 -9.18
C TYR A 146 -7.14 -17.24 -8.75
N PRO A 147 -6.66 -17.09 -7.49
CA PRO A 147 -5.70 -18.01 -6.92
C PRO A 147 -6.10 -19.46 -7.14
N SER A 148 -5.16 -20.28 -7.60
CA SER A 148 -5.38 -21.69 -7.92
C SER A 148 -5.84 -22.50 -6.70
N SER A 149 -5.44 -22.07 -5.51
CA SER A 149 -5.87 -22.62 -4.23
C SER A 149 -5.79 -21.56 -3.13
N PRO A 150 -6.84 -21.43 -2.27
CA PRO A 150 -6.76 -20.62 -1.05
C PRO A 150 -5.61 -21.05 -0.14
N ASP A 151 -5.28 -22.34 -0.07
CA ASP A 151 -4.15 -22.83 0.74
C ASP A 151 -2.81 -22.30 0.20
N ASN A 152 -2.67 -22.20 -1.13
CA ASN A 152 -1.47 -21.65 -1.75
C ASN A 152 -1.32 -20.15 -1.47
N LEU A 153 -2.44 -19.42 -1.55
CA LEU A 153 -2.50 -18.00 -1.22
C LEU A 153 -2.14 -17.76 0.27
N VAL A 154 -2.66 -18.61 1.16
CA VAL A 154 -2.36 -18.52 2.59
C VAL A 154 -0.89 -18.86 2.86
N ALA A 155 -0.39 -19.97 2.32
CA ALA A 155 0.97 -20.44 2.59
C ALA A 155 2.06 -19.50 2.07
N ASN A 156 1.81 -18.80 0.96
CA ASN A 156 2.85 -17.98 0.31
C ASN A 156 2.59 -16.47 0.36
N GLY A 157 1.42 -16.04 0.82
CA GLY A 157 1.06 -14.63 0.99
C GLY A 157 0.75 -14.30 2.45
N TRP A 158 -0.32 -14.87 3.01
CA TRP A 158 -0.75 -14.61 4.39
C TRP A 158 0.29 -14.98 5.43
N GLN A 159 0.79 -16.23 5.43
CA GLN A 159 1.71 -16.70 6.46
C GLN A 159 3.02 -15.90 6.46
N PRO A 160 3.67 -15.62 5.31
CA PRO A 160 4.83 -14.74 5.27
C PRO A 160 4.54 -13.32 5.76
N LEU A 161 3.35 -12.79 5.49
CA LEU A 161 2.93 -11.47 5.97
C LEU A 161 2.81 -11.47 7.51
N VAL A 162 2.15 -12.48 8.09
CA VAL A 162 2.06 -12.66 9.55
C VAL A 162 3.44 -12.84 10.19
N ASP A 163 4.31 -13.62 9.55
CA ASP A 163 5.67 -13.86 10.04
C ASP A 163 6.50 -12.57 10.05
N TRP A 164 6.33 -11.72 9.03
CA TRP A 164 6.98 -10.41 8.96
C TRP A 164 6.44 -9.46 10.02
N THR A 165 5.11 -9.36 10.17
CA THR A 165 4.49 -8.42 11.11
C THR A 165 4.63 -8.84 12.57
N ALA A 166 4.83 -10.13 12.84
CA ALA A 166 4.99 -10.73 14.15
C ALA A 166 3.82 -10.42 15.12
N THR A 167 2.60 -10.35 14.60
CA THR A 167 1.39 -9.95 15.35
C THR A 167 0.52 -11.14 15.82
N GLY A 168 0.81 -12.36 15.36
CA GLY A 168 -0.01 -13.54 15.63
C GLY A 168 -1.10 -13.73 14.58
N ASP A 169 -2.33 -14.04 14.99
CA ASP A 169 -3.39 -14.47 14.06
C ASP A 169 -4.13 -13.33 13.33
N SER A 170 -3.82 -12.07 13.67
CA SER A 170 -4.37 -10.88 13.01
C SER A 170 -3.34 -9.77 12.91
N ILE A 171 -3.54 -8.83 11.98
CA ILE A 171 -2.60 -7.77 11.66
C ILE A 171 -3.28 -6.40 11.82
N PRO A 172 -2.93 -5.61 12.85
CA PRO A 172 -3.43 -4.25 13.03
C PRO A 172 -2.95 -3.31 11.91
N TYR A 173 -3.67 -2.20 11.71
CA TYR A 173 -3.33 -1.18 10.71
C TYR A 173 -1.86 -0.75 10.78
N SER A 174 -1.35 -0.41 11.97
CA SER A 174 0.01 0.10 12.11
C SER A 174 1.08 -0.89 11.63
N ASN A 175 0.91 -2.19 11.92
CA ASN A 175 1.84 -3.23 11.48
C ASN A 175 1.71 -3.50 9.99
N PHE A 176 0.49 -3.43 9.46
CA PHE A 176 0.26 -3.61 8.04
C PHE A 176 0.82 -2.44 7.22
N ASN A 177 0.60 -1.20 7.68
CA ASN A 177 1.17 -0.01 7.07
C ASN A 177 2.71 -0.05 7.14
N ASP A 178 3.29 -0.47 8.26
CA ASP A 178 4.75 -0.64 8.39
C ASP A 178 5.29 -1.66 7.38
N PHE A 179 4.61 -2.80 7.20
CA PHE A 179 4.95 -3.78 6.16
C PHE A 179 4.99 -3.14 4.78
N LEU A 180 3.98 -2.35 4.40
CA LEU A 180 3.93 -1.69 3.09
C LEU A 180 5.11 -0.74 2.85
N HIS A 181 5.67 -0.15 3.90
CA HIS A 181 6.77 0.81 3.80
C HIS A 181 8.17 0.18 3.86
N TYR A 182 8.31 -1.03 4.40
CA TYR A 182 9.64 -1.59 4.75
C TYR A 182 9.92 -3.04 4.32
N ALA A 183 8.95 -3.76 3.73
CA ALA A 183 9.14 -5.14 3.26
C ALA A 183 9.65 -5.27 1.82
#